data_AF-A0A4T0AHC6-F1
#
_entry.id   AF-A0A4T0AHC6-F1
#
_cell.length_a   1.000
_cell.length_b   1.000
_cell.length_c   1.000
_cell.angle_alpha   90.00
_cell.angle_beta   90.00
_cell.angle_gamma   90.00
#
_symmetry.space_group_name_H-M   'P 1'
#
loop_
_entity.id
_entity.type
_entity.pdbx_description
1 polymer ?
#
loop_
_entity_poly.entity_id
_entity_poly.type
_entity_poly.pdbx_seq_one_letter_code
_entity_poly.pdbx_strand_id
1 'polypeptide(L)'
;MPHAESPNPPSSPPVEDTVMSEAAPGALDEQAESQNETTQSSPAPTVNEVEKASLEDMFDDDDMDDDDEFSSSAQVKPQPSSQPEPKPGNSNVGKDAEVLRAFYQRLFPFKYLFQWLNHSPTTTTDFSNRELAFVLPNDAYIRYQSFNTAEDLRKQCIQLTPTRFEIGPVYSANPRDRKTLRNASAFRPLAKELVFDIDMTDYDEIRTCCSGASICQKCWQFITMAIKVIDKALRDDFGFKHIMWVYSGRRGAHAWISDKRAREMDDNKRRSIAGYLELLKGGDKTGKKVNLKRPLHPHIDRSLKILNGYFQTDVLLEQDPWASPDKAAHLLQLLPDKNLTAALQRKWDSTPHRSSTQKWADIDAVASVSGSLSSLTPETLVHAKQDIRLEYTYPRLDAEVSKKLNHLLKSPFVIHPGTGRVCVPIDIRRFEEFEPEKVPTVQQLLSEIDSWQGNDDKIQDWQKTSLKPYIELFRDHVNAIMKDERAAEKRGREESGEGVDF
;
A
#
# COMPACT_ATOMS: atom_id res chain seq x y z
N MET A 1 -45.63 24.24 38.85
CA MET A 1 -46.87 23.51 39.18
C MET A 1 -47.99 24.07 38.30
N PRO A 2 -48.69 23.26 37.49
CA PRO A 2 -48.20 22.05 36.82
C PRO A 2 -48.47 22.06 35.29
N HIS A 3 -47.98 20.99 34.67
CA HIS A 3 -48.05 20.53 33.29
C HIS A 3 -49.34 20.80 32.50
N ALA A 4 -49.16 20.93 31.17
CA ALA A 4 -50.11 20.45 30.18
C ALA A 4 -49.33 19.63 29.14
N GLU A 5 -49.58 18.32 29.06
CA GLU A 5 -48.94 17.39 28.14
C GLU A 5 -49.87 17.09 26.96
N SER A 6 -49.31 16.90 25.77
CA SER A 6 -50.05 16.46 24.57
C SER A 6 -49.66 15.02 24.21
N PRO A 7 -50.60 14.19 23.74
CA PRO A 7 -50.45 12.72 23.78
C PRO A 7 -49.58 12.14 22.66
N ASN A 8 -48.95 11.00 22.97
CA ASN A 8 -48.29 10.15 21.99
C ASN A 8 -49.32 9.47 21.04
N PRO A 9 -48.98 9.24 19.76
CA PRO A 9 -49.76 8.40 18.86
C PRO A 9 -49.68 6.91 19.28
N PRO A 10 -50.67 6.08 18.90
CA PRO A 10 -50.77 4.68 19.35
C PRO A 10 -49.72 3.76 18.70
N SER A 11 -49.27 2.76 19.47
CA SER A 11 -48.38 1.69 19.03
C SER A 11 -49.13 0.58 18.27
N SER A 12 -48.70 0.29 17.04
CA SER A 12 -49.12 -0.93 16.31
C SER A 12 -48.46 -2.19 16.90
N PRO A 13 -49.14 -3.37 16.86
CA PRO A 13 -48.59 -4.62 17.39
C PRO A 13 -47.45 -5.19 16.51
N PRO A 14 -46.57 -6.04 17.07
CA PRO A 14 -45.59 -6.79 16.29
C PRO A 14 -46.28 -7.84 15.42
N VAL A 15 -45.72 -8.09 14.24
CA VAL A 15 -46.07 -9.25 13.40
C VAL A 15 -45.03 -10.34 13.66
N GLU A 16 -45.44 -11.43 14.30
CA GLU A 16 -44.67 -12.67 14.28
C GLU A 16 -44.87 -13.32 12.90
N ASP A 17 -43.79 -13.84 12.29
CA ASP A 17 -43.97 -14.92 11.32
C ASP A 17 -42.76 -15.89 11.31
N THR A 18 -43.02 -17.04 11.95
CA THR A 18 -42.61 -18.39 11.54
C THR A 18 -41.16 -18.63 11.08
N VAL A 19 -40.34 -19.11 12.02
CA VAL A 19 -39.11 -19.88 11.71
C VAL A 19 -39.50 -21.25 11.13
N MET A 20 -38.89 -21.66 10.02
CA MET A 20 -38.92 -23.06 9.56
C MET A 20 -37.56 -23.74 9.82
N SER A 21 -37.61 -24.98 10.31
CA SER A 21 -36.45 -25.73 10.83
C SER A 21 -35.83 -26.67 9.80
N GLU A 22 -34.60 -27.12 10.10
CA GLU A 22 -33.83 -28.11 9.33
C GLU A 22 -34.52 -29.49 9.24
N ALA A 23 -34.22 -30.26 8.17
CA ALA A 23 -34.55 -31.67 8.08
C ALA A 23 -33.57 -32.45 7.17
N ALA A 24 -32.76 -33.32 7.80
CA ALA A 24 -32.02 -34.44 7.21
C ALA A 24 -31.68 -35.43 8.36
N PRO A 25 -31.33 -36.71 8.13
CA PRO A 25 -31.12 -37.41 6.85
C PRO A 25 -32.03 -38.65 6.66
N GLY A 26 -31.80 -39.41 5.58
CA GLY A 26 -32.36 -40.75 5.37
C GLY A 26 -31.63 -41.48 4.22
N ALA A 27 -31.49 -42.80 4.29
CA ALA A 27 -30.77 -43.63 3.32
C ALA A 27 -31.32 -45.07 3.28
N LEU A 28 -30.83 -45.88 2.32
CA LEU A 28 -31.23 -47.26 1.98
C LEU A 28 -32.58 -47.33 1.19
N ASP A 29 -32.82 -48.32 0.30
CA ASP A 29 -32.05 -49.53 0.00
C ASP A 29 -32.13 -50.00 -1.49
N GLU A 30 -31.43 -51.09 -1.83
CA GLU A 30 -31.26 -51.63 -3.20
C GLU A 30 -32.42 -52.49 -3.76
N GLN A 31 -32.59 -52.48 -5.10
CA GLN A 31 -32.87 -53.63 -6.01
C GLN A 31 -33.25 -53.12 -7.43
N ALA A 32 -33.22 -53.89 -8.53
CA ALA A 32 -32.37 -54.98 -9.06
C ALA A 32 -32.98 -55.43 -10.42
N GLU A 33 -32.28 -56.29 -11.18
CA GLU A 33 -32.72 -56.96 -12.43
C GLU A 33 -32.94 -56.09 -13.70
N SER A 34 -33.02 -56.70 -14.89
CA SER A 34 -31.87 -57.12 -15.72
C SER A 34 -32.28 -57.44 -17.18
N GLN A 35 -31.30 -57.67 -18.06
CA GLN A 35 -31.43 -58.22 -19.43
C GLN A 35 -32.04 -57.24 -20.47
N ASN A 36 -31.74 -57.33 -21.78
CA ASN A 36 -31.15 -58.46 -22.54
C ASN A 36 -30.12 -58.01 -23.60
N GLU A 37 -29.29 -58.94 -24.08
CA GLU A 37 -28.28 -58.75 -25.14
C GLU A 37 -28.91 -58.79 -26.56
N THR A 38 -28.26 -58.47 -27.70
CA THR A 38 -27.14 -59.24 -28.33
C THR A 38 -26.40 -58.50 -29.47
N THR A 39 -25.11 -58.85 -29.62
CA THR A 39 -24.25 -59.00 -30.83
C THR A 39 -24.83 -58.70 -32.24
N GLN A 40 -24.08 -58.28 -33.29
CA GLN A 40 -22.64 -58.37 -33.66
C GLN A 40 -22.36 -57.37 -34.85
N SER A 41 -21.23 -57.24 -35.59
CA SER A 41 -19.90 -57.89 -35.71
C SER A 41 -18.88 -56.93 -36.40
N SER A 42 -17.66 -57.42 -36.72
CA SER A 42 -16.62 -56.71 -37.50
C SER A 42 -16.19 -57.52 -38.75
N PRO A 43 -15.49 -56.91 -39.74
CA PRO A 43 -14.03 -57.10 -39.83
C PRO A 43 -13.22 -55.86 -40.32
N ALA A 44 -11.88 -55.93 -40.19
CA ALA A 44 -10.91 -54.92 -40.67
C ALA A 44 -10.18 -55.41 -41.96
N PRO A 45 -9.44 -54.56 -42.71
CA PRO A 45 -8.16 -53.94 -42.31
C PRO A 45 -8.14 -52.40 -42.59
N THR A 46 -7.05 -51.60 -42.54
CA THR A 46 -5.58 -51.86 -42.61
C THR A 46 -4.75 -50.80 -41.83
N VAL A 47 -3.43 -50.91 -41.91
CA VAL A 47 -2.35 -50.18 -41.22
C VAL A 47 -1.98 -48.82 -41.88
N ASN A 48 -1.72 -47.77 -41.09
CA ASN A 48 -0.47 -46.96 -41.10
C ASN A 48 -0.40 -45.96 -39.92
N GLU A 49 0.85 -45.63 -39.53
CA GLU A 49 1.37 -44.47 -38.76
C GLU A 49 0.37 -43.66 -37.89
N VAL A 50 0.39 -43.66 -36.55
CA VAL A 50 1.48 -43.53 -35.55
C VAL A 50 2.12 -42.13 -35.49
N GLU A 51 1.47 -41.23 -34.73
CA GLU A 51 2.17 -40.35 -33.79
C GLU A 51 1.61 -40.60 -32.38
N LYS A 52 2.46 -40.49 -31.36
CA LYS A 52 2.14 -40.88 -29.98
C LYS A 52 2.47 -39.72 -29.04
N ALA A 53 1.50 -39.29 -28.25
CA ALA A 53 1.75 -38.33 -27.18
C ALA A 53 2.52 -39.00 -26.03
N SER A 54 3.63 -38.37 -25.62
CA SER A 54 4.24 -38.44 -24.29
C SER A 54 4.16 -37.01 -23.73
N LEU A 55 3.75 -36.68 -22.51
CA LEU A 55 3.96 -37.27 -21.17
C LEU A 55 5.42 -37.25 -20.64
N GLU A 56 6.29 -36.51 -21.33
CA GLU A 56 7.62 -36.09 -20.88
C GLU A 56 7.74 -34.58 -21.10
N ASP A 57 7.15 -33.78 -20.20
CA ASP A 57 7.20 -32.30 -20.21
C ASP A 57 7.04 -31.73 -18.77
N MET A 58 7.66 -32.44 -17.82
CA MET A 58 7.83 -32.04 -16.41
C MET A 58 9.24 -32.44 -16.00
N PHE A 59 9.96 -31.52 -15.33
CA PHE A 59 11.39 -31.58 -15.04
C PHE A 59 12.31 -31.38 -16.26
N ASP A 60 12.55 -30.11 -16.60
CA ASP A 60 13.86 -29.62 -17.02
C ASP A 60 14.13 -28.33 -16.20
N ASP A 61 14.82 -28.49 -15.07
CA ASP A 61 15.65 -27.43 -14.49
C ASP A 61 17.06 -27.68 -15.03
N ASP A 62 17.68 -26.70 -15.70
CA ASP A 62 19.14 -26.65 -15.82
C ASP A 62 19.63 -25.20 -15.94
N ASP A 63 20.58 -24.83 -15.09
CA ASP A 63 21.20 -23.49 -15.04
C ASP A 63 22.23 -23.33 -16.16
N MET A 64 22.20 -22.23 -16.94
CA MET A 64 23.43 -21.67 -17.56
C MET A 64 23.36 -20.14 -17.77
N ASP A 65 24.51 -19.50 -17.56
CA ASP A 65 24.95 -18.19 -18.07
C ASP A 65 24.12 -16.93 -17.71
N ASP A 66 24.01 -16.64 -16.41
CA ASP A 66 23.90 -15.26 -15.89
C ASP A 66 25.29 -14.61 -15.79
N ASP A 67 25.64 -13.73 -16.73
CA ASP A 67 26.86 -12.90 -16.63
C ASP A 67 26.73 -11.52 -17.33
N ASP A 68 25.58 -10.85 -17.20
CA ASP A 68 25.46 -9.40 -17.53
C ASP A 68 24.28 -8.63 -16.86
N GLU A 69 23.25 -9.27 -16.28
CA GLU A 69 22.00 -8.56 -15.90
C GLU A 69 21.90 -8.00 -14.46
N PHE A 70 23.01 -7.83 -13.74
CA PHE A 70 23.02 -7.14 -12.43
C PHE A 70 22.87 -5.60 -12.49
N SER A 71 22.27 -5.09 -13.57
CA SER A 71 21.84 -3.69 -13.72
C SER A 71 20.33 -3.58 -13.94
N SER A 72 19.56 -3.86 -12.88
CA SER A 72 18.15 -3.44 -12.77
C SER A 72 18.07 -1.91 -12.57
N SER A 73 18.55 -1.19 -13.58
CA SER A 73 18.53 0.25 -13.72
C SER A 73 17.60 0.58 -14.88
N ALA A 74 16.40 1.09 -14.61
CA ALA A 74 15.58 1.64 -15.68
C ALA A 74 16.40 2.74 -16.38
N GLN A 75 16.64 2.60 -17.69
CA GLN A 75 17.50 3.54 -18.42
C GLN A 75 16.86 4.92 -18.50
N VAL A 76 17.22 5.80 -17.55
CA VAL A 76 16.86 7.22 -17.57
C VAL A 76 17.60 7.90 -18.72
N LYS A 77 17.03 7.82 -19.93
CA LYS A 77 17.43 8.67 -21.04
C LYS A 77 17.26 10.14 -20.61
N PRO A 78 18.29 11.00 -20.76
CA PRO A 78 18.18 12.40 -20.39
C PRO A 78 17.24 13.13 -21.36
N GLN A 79 15.96 13.23 -20.99
CA GLN A 79 15.05 14.18 -21.62
C GLN A 79 15.39 15.60 -21.13
N PRO A 80 15.41 16.62 -22.01
CA PRO A 80 15.63 17.99 -21.60
C PRO A 80 14.48 18.46 -20.71
N SER A 81 14.80 19.08 -19.57
CA SER A 81 13.83 19.39 -18.53
C SER A 81 12.95 20.60 -18.89
N SER A 82 11.82 20.35 -19.54
CA SER A 82 10.73 21.33 -19.72
C SER A 82 9.90 21.53 -18.44
N GLN A 83 10.58 21.67 -17.29
CA GLN A 83 9.95 22.10 -16.05
C GLN A 83 9.82 23.63 -16.05
N PRO A 84 8.62 24.20 -15.80
CA PRO A 84 8.49 25.60 -15.45
C PRO A 84 9.24 25.86 -14.14
N GLU A 85 10.09 26.88 -14.09
CA GLU A 85 10.84 27.23 -12.89
C GLU A 85 9.90 27.55 -11.71
N PRO A 86 10.16 27.05 -10.49
CA PRO A 86 9.39 27.43 -9.32
C PRO A 86 9.63 28.91 -8.99
N LYS A 87 8.55 29.68 -8.79
CA LYS A 87 8.63 31.08 -8.37
C LYS A 87 9.47 31.21 -7.08
N PRO A 88 10.26 32.29 -6.92
CA PRO A 88 11.32 32.35 -5.92
C PRO A 88 10.78 32.34 -4.48
N GLY A 89 11.12 31.28 -3.75
CA GLY A 89 10.82 31.10 -2.33
C GLY A 89 11.59 29.92 -1.73
N ASN A 90 12.86 30.17 -1.36
CA ASN A 90 13.80 29.28 -0.64
C ASN A 90 13.56 27.75 -0.81
N SER A 91 13.67 27.25 -2.04
CA SER A 91 13.29 25.89 -2.41
C SER A 91 14.38 24.81 -2.28
N ASN A 92 15.59 25.16 -1.84
CA ASN A 92 16.77 24.26 -1.87
C ASN A 92 17.28 23.85 -0.47
N VAL A 93 16.60 24.25 0.61
CA VAL A 93 17.13 24.14 1.99
C VAL A 93 17.12 22.71 2.56
N GLY A 94 16.52 21.74 1.84
CA GLY A 94 16.67 20.30 2.11
C GLY A 94 17.85 19.64 1.38
N LYS A 95 18.63 20.40 0.60
CA LYS A 95 19.93 19.99 0.03
C LYS A 95 21.13 20.67 0.70
N ASP A 96 20.88 21.63 1.60
CA ASP A 96 21.94 22.38 2.29
C ASP A 96 22.76 21.47 3.23
N ALA A 97 24.08 21.42 3.03
CA ALA A 97 24.95 20.50 3.74
C ALA A 97 25.19 20.87 5.21
N GLU A 98 25.05 22.14 5.61
CA GLU A 98 25.18 22.55 7.02
C GLU A 98 23.90 22.24 7.79
N VAL A 99 22.74 22.51 7.17
CA VAL A 99 21.42 22.13 7.70
C VAL A 99 21.30 20.61 7.85
N LEU A 100 21.68 19.84 6.83
CA LEU A 100 21.70 18.37 6.88
C LEU A 100 22.67 17.86 7.97
N ARG A 101 23.84 18.49 8.12
CA ARG A 101 24.80 18.12 9.18
C ARG A 101 24.23 18.38 10.57
N ALA A 102 23.66 19.57 10.81
CA ALA A 102 23.04 19.91 12.08
C ALA A 102 21.88 18.95 12.42
N PHE A 103 21.05 18.59 11.43
CA PHE A 103 19.97 17.63 11.59
C PHE A 103 20.45 16.24 11.99
N TYR A 104 21.43 15.65 11.27
CA TYR A 104 21.98 14.35 11.66
C TYR A 104 22.77 14.43 12.99
N GLN A 105 23.40 15.55 13.31
CA GLN A 105 24.15 15.70 14.56
C GLN A 105 23.24 15.78 15.80
N ARG A 106 22.09 16.48 15.71
CA ARG A 106 21.22 16.89 16.85
C ARG A 106 19.87 16.17 16.91
N LEU A 107 19.23 15.90 15.76
CA LEU A 107 17.79 15.60 15.66
C LEU A 107 17.46 14.17 15.19
N PHE A 108 18.29 13.57 14.32
CA PHE A 108 17.94 12.28 13.73
C PHE A 108 17.99 11.12 14.75
N PRO A 109 16.94 10.27 14.87
CA PRO A 109 16.82 9.25 15.92
C PRO A 109 17.62 7.97 15.66
N PHE A 110 18.94 8.08 15.43
CA PHE A 110 19.82 6.95 15.06
C PHE A 110 19.70 5.73 15.98
N LYS A 111 19.56 5.93 17.30
CA LYS A 111 19.36 4.84 18.26
C LYS A 111 18.11 4.01 17.95
N TYR A 112 16.97 4.67 17.69
CA TYR A 112 15.72 3.97 17.42
C TYR A 112 15.68 3.39 16.01
N LEU A 113 16.32 4.04 15.02
CA LEU A 113 16.48 3.45 13.68
C LEU A 113 17.33 2.17 13.72
N PHE A 114 18.43 2.18 14.49
CA PHE A 114 19.22 0.98 14.74
C PHE A 114 18.40 -0.10 15.43
N GLN A 115 17.75 0.19 16.57
CA GLN A 115 16.96 -0.78 17.32
C GLN A 115 15.78 -1.35 16.52
N TRP A 116 15.21 -0.57 15.59
CA TRP A 116 14.23 -1.03 14.61
C TRP A 116 14.84 -2.07 13.66
N LEU A 117 15.85 -1.67 12.88
CA LEU A 117 16.40 -2.47 11.78
C LEU A 117 17.22 -3.69 12.24
N ASN A 118 17.77 -3.62 13.45
CA ASN A 118 18.56 -4.66 14.11
C ASN A 118 17.68 -5.65 14.92
N HIS A 119 16.40 -5.30 15.14
CA HIS A 119 15.38 -6.04 15.92
C HIS A 119 15.75 -6.36 17.39
N SER A 120 16.92 -5.92 17.85
CA SER A 120 17.55 -6.22 19.13
C SER A 120 18.29 -4.98 19.68
N PRO A 121 18.47 -4.83 21.01
CA PRO A 121 19.30 -3.77 21.59
C PRO A 121 20.81 -3.92 21.31
N THR A 122 21.29 -5.10 20.90
CA THR A 122 22.71 -5.40 20.64
C THR A 122 22.89 -5.84 19.18
N THR A 123 23.96 -5.40 18.52
CA THR A 123 24.21 -5.66 17.08
C THR A 123 24.05 -7.13 16.69
N THR A 124 23.28 -7.36 15.63
CA THR A 124 23.09 -8.65 14.94
C THR A 124 23.42 -8.49 13.44
N THR A 125 23.33 -9.59 12.70
CA THR A 125 23.42 -9.60 11.23
C THR A 125 22.37 -8.70 10.56
N ASP A 126 21.22 -8.48 11.20
CA ASP A 126 20.10 -7.69 10.66
C ASP A 126 20.44 -6.20 10.52
N PHE A 127 21.55 -5.76 11.13
CA PHE A 127 22.13 -4.44 10.91
C PHE A 127 23.50 -4.52 10.19
N SER A 128 24.42 -5.40 10.61
CA SER A 128 25.76 -5.47 10.01
C SER A 128 25.76 -5.85 8.53
N ASN A 129 24.81 -6.68 8.10
CA ASN A 129 24.67 -7.15 6.72
C ASN A 129 23.56 -6.42 5.95
N ARG A 130 22.95 -5.38 6.52
CA ARG A 130 21.88 -4.64 5.87
C ARG A 130 22.43 -3.62 4.88
N GLU A 131 21.89 -3.59 3.67
CA GLU A 131 22.17 -2.51 2.73
C GLU A 131 21.44 -1.22 3.14
N LEU A 132 22.20 -0.13 3.19
CA LEU A 132 21.70 1.23 3.01
C LEU A 132 22.26 1.81 1.70
N ALA A 133 21.46 2.58 0.98
CA ALA A 133 21.90 3.38 -0.16
C ALA A 133 21.79 4.88 0.16
N PHE A 134 22.86 5.64 -0.07
CA PHE A 134 22.93 7.08 0.23
C PHE A 134 22.79 7.91 -1.04
N VAL A 135 22.04 9.02 -0.99
CA VAL A 135 21.93 10.00 -2.08
C VAL A 135 22.54 11.32 -1.60
N LEU A 136 23.69 11.69 -2.16
CA LEU A 136 24.45 12.87 -1.73
C LEU A 136 23.88 14.18 -2.31
N PRO A 137 24.30 15.38 -1.82
CA PRO A 137 23.80 16.67 -2.32
C PRO A 137 24.07 16.94 -3.82
N ASN A 138 25.14 16.35 -4.35
CA ASN A 138 25.47 16.32 -5.79
C ASN A 138 24.72 15.20 -6.56
N ASP A 139 23.64 14.66 -5.99
CA ASP A 139 22.81 13.57 -6.51
C ASP A 139 23.54 12.23 -6.78
N ALA A 140 24.78 12.09 -6.31
CA ALA A 140 25.53 10.84 -6.41
C ALA A 140 24.87 9.73 -5.55
N TYR A 141 24.64 8.57 -6.18
CA TYR A 141 23.96 7.42 -5.57
C TYR A 141 24.95 6.34 -5.15
N ILE A 142 25.04 6.07 -3.84
CA ILE A 142 26.03 5.17 -3.24
C ILE A 142 25.30 4.01 -2.57
N ARG A 143 25.13 2.91 -3.31
CA ARG A 143 24.58 1.63 -2.82
C ARG A 143 25.54 0.86 -1.91
N TYR A 144 25.03 -0.23 -1.33
CA TYR A 144 25.77 -1.25 -0.59
C TYR A 144 26.62 -0.69 0.57
N GLN A 145 26.13 0.34 1.25
CA GLN A 145 26.66 0.74 2.56
C GLN A 145 26.06 -0.17 3.63
N SER A 146 26.81 -0.37 4.71
CA SER A 146 26.42 -1.13 5.90
C SER A 146 27.22 -0.61 7.09
N PHE A 147 26.73 -0.88 8.30
CA PHE A 147 27.25 -0.32 9.56
C PHE A 147 27.07 -1.32 10.69
N ASN A 148 27.95 -1.31 11.70
CA ASN A 148 27.85 -2.23 12.83
C ASN A 148 27.03 -1.63 14.00
N THR A 149 27.05 -0.30 14.16
CA THR A 149 26.34 0.39 15.24
C THR A 149 25.60 1.63 14.76
N ALA A 150 24.66 2.11 15.59
CA ALA A 150 23.98 3.38 15.42
C ALA A 150 24.95 4.58 15.27
N GLU A 151 26.10 4.54 15.96
CA GLU A 151 27.08 5.63 15.96
C GLU A 151 27.97 5.61 14.72
N ASP A 152 28.23 4.43 14.11
CA ASP A 152 28.95 4.35 12.83
C ASP A 152 28.11 4.94 11.69
N LEU A 153 26.82 4.59 11.65
CA LEU A 153 25.85 5.19 10.73
C LEU A 153 25.75 6.70 10.97
N ARG A 154 25.65 7.15 12.23
CA ARG A 154 25.60 8.58 12.59
C ARG A 154 26.83 9.34 12.10
N LYS A 155 28.04 8.84 12.35
CA LYS A 155 29.29 9.43 11.84
C LYS A 155 29.28 9.54 10.33
N GLN A 156 28.85 8.48 9.62
CA GLN A 156 28.83 8.49 8.16
C GLN A 156 27.82 9.49 7.58
N CYS A 157 26.64 9.64 8.20
CA CYS A 157 25.65 10.66 7.83
C CYS A 157 26.14 12.09 8.11
N ILE A 158 26.83 12.33 9.23
CA ILE A 158 27.42 13.64 9.56
C ILE A 158 28.58 14.00 8.60
N GLN A 159 29.36 13.00 8.17
CA GLN A 159 30.46 13.17 7.21
C GLN A 159 29.96 13.45 5.78
N LEU A 160 29.05 12.61 5.26
CA LEU A 160 28.62 12.68 3.86
C LEU A 160 27.40 13.58 3.62
N THR A 161 26.67 13.95 4.68
CA THR A 161 25.46 14.78 4.62
C THR A 161 24.48 14.35 3.51
N PRO A 162 24.03 13.09 3.48
CA PRO A 162 23.13 12.61 2.43
C PRO A 162 21.78 13.33 2.50
N THR A 163 21.26 13.74 1.35
CA THR A 163 19.93 14.38 1.22
C THR A 163 18.81 13.43 1.64
N ARG A 164 19.00 12.14 1.34
CA ARG A 164 18.22 11.02 1.86
C ARG A 164 19.07 9.76 1.85
N PHE A 165 18.64 8.75 2.59
CA PHE A 165 19.09 7.38 2.40
C PHE A 165 17.91 6.40 2.37
N GLU A 166 18.14 5.27 1.74
CA GLU A 166 17.16 4.22 1.45
C GLU A 166 17.61 2.91 2.11
N ILE A 167 16.64 2.12 2.58
CA ILE A 167 16.85 0.90 3.36
C ILE A 167 16.54 -0.30 2.47
N GLY A 168 17.55 -1.13 2.27
CA GLY A 168 17.50 -2.39 1.54
C GLY A 168 17.39 -3.59 2.48
N PRO A 169 17.63 -4.79 1.94
CA PRO A 169 17.57 -6.04 2.70
C PRO A 169 18.79 -6.27 3.58
N VAL A 170 18.63 -7.19 4.52
CA VAL A 170 19.69 -7.95 5.18
C VAL A 170 20.23 -8.99 4.19
N TYR A 171 21.54 -9.00 3.95
CA TYR A 171 22.21 -9.95 3.06
C TYR A 171 22.87 -11.12 3.82
N SER A 172 23.15 -12.20 3.10
CA SER A 172 23.93 -13.35 3.58
C SER A 172 25.37 -13.01 4.00
N ALA A 173 25.91 -11.90 3.50
CA ALA A 173 27.23 -11.37 3.85
C ALA A 173 27.19 -9.82 3.84
N ASN A 174 28.25 -9.18 4.34
CA ASN A 174 28.35 -7.72 4.40
C ASN A 174 28.27 -7.07 2.99
N PRO A 175 27.32 -6.16 2.71
CA PRO A 175 27.18 -5.47 1.42
C PRO A 175 28.43 -4.76 0.90
N ARG A 176 29.26 -4.23 1.80
CA ARG A 176 30.52 -3.55 1.45
C ARG A 176 31.53 -4.53 0.86
N ASP A 177 31.55 -5.75 1.37
CA ASP A 177 32.53 -6.80 1.06
C ASP A 177 32.08 -7.70 -0.11
N ARG A 178 30.89 -7.44 -0.69
CA ARG A 178 30.33 -8.28 -1.78
C ARG A 178 31.28 -8.53 -2.95
N LYS A 179 32.19 -7.57 -3.24
CA LYS A 179 33.20 -7.66 -4.32
C LYS A 179 34.37 -8.60 -4.00
N THR A 180 34.52 -9.07 -2.77
CA THR A 180 35.56 -10.03 -2.36
C THR A 180 35.03 -11.47 -2.22
N LEU A 181 33.74 -11.68 -2.44
CA LEU A 181 33.12 -13.01 -2.42
C LEU A 181 33.43 -13.74 -3.73
N ARG A 182 33.88 -15.00 -3.62
CA ARG A 182 34.33 -15.82 -4.76
C ARG A 182 33.20 -16.41 -5.62
N ASN A 183 31.95 -16.26 -5.19
CA ASN A 183 30.76 -16.83 -5.82
C ASN A 183 29.62 -15.82 -5.65
N ALA A 184 28.96 -15.45 -6.76
CA ALA A 184 27.85 -14.49 -6.75
C ALA A 184 26.66 -14.98 -5.90
N SER A 185 26.30 -16.26 -5.95
CA SER A 185 25.15 -16.82 -5.21
C SER A 185 25.38 -16.88 -3.68
N ALA A 186 26.61 -16.62 -3.22
CA ALA A 186 26.91 -16.40 -1.81
C ALA A 186 26.47 -15.01 -1.31
N PHE A 187 26.13 -14.06 -2.20
CA PHE A 187 25.62 -12.73 -1.86
C PHE A 187 24.14 -12.58 -2.27
N ARG A 188 23.24 -13.08 -1.42
CA ARG A 188 21.79 -13.04 -1.64
C ARG A 188 21.06 -12.33 -0.51
N PRO A 189 19.94 -11.64 -0.78
CA PRO A 189 19.15 -10.98 0.24
C PRO A 189 18.34 -12.04 1.00
N LEU A 190 18.32 -11.98 2.34
CA LEU A 190 17.71 -12.98 3.21
C LEU A 190 16.42 -12.48 3.88
N ALA A 191 16.42 -11.23 4.34
CA ALA A 191 15.27 -10.64 5.03
C ALA A 191 15.14 -9.14 4.72
N LYS A 192 13.90 -8.68 4.54
CA LYS A 192 13.54 -7.26 4.38
C LYS A 192 12.09 -7.10 4.79
N GLU A 193 11.79 -6.06 5.56
CA GLU A 193 10.43 -5.62 5.88
C GLU A 193 9.55 -5.66 4.61
N LEU A 194 8.32 -6.16 4.73
CA LEU A 194 7.35 -5.97 3.64
C LEU A 194 7.00 -4.48 3.61
N VAL A 195 7.02 -3.90 2.42
CA VAL A 195 6.78 -2.47 2.21
C VAL A 195 5.73 -2.25 1.13
N PHE A 196 5.05 -1.11 1.21
CA PHE A 196 4.16 -0.59 0.17
C PHE A 196 4.41 0.91 0.02
N ASP A 197 4.34 1.45 -1.20
CA ASP A 197 4.38 2.89 -1.46
C ASP A 197 3.08 3.33 -2.18
N ILE A 198 2.67 4.57 -1.91
CA ILE A 198 1.42 5.19 -2.32
C ILE A 198 1.70 6.66 -2.59
N ASP A 199 1.78 7.07 -3.85
CA ASP A 199 1.99 8.47 -4.26
C ASP A 199 0.69 9.07 -4.83
N MET A 200 0.41 10.33 -4.47
CA MET A 200 -0.70 11.10 -5.03
C MET A 200 -0.71 11.22 -6.55
N THR A 201 0.42 11.08 -7.27
CA THR A 201 0.42 11.12 -8.75
C THR A 201 -0.47 10.05 -9.36
N ASP A 202 -0.60 8.89 -8.74
CA ASP A 202 -1.39 7.79 -9.29
C ASP A 202 -2.89 8.15 -9.30
N TYR A 203 -3.29 9.16 -8.54
CA TYR A 203 -4.65 9.68 -8.40
C TYR A 203 -4.90 10.92 -9.27
N ASP A 204 -3.92 11.42 -10.06
CA ASP A 204 -4.06 12.64 -10.91
C ASP A 204 -5.25 12.57 -11.88
N GLU A 205 -5.59 11.38 -12.36
CA GLU A 205 -6.76 11.13 -13.22
C GLU A 205 -8.10 11.47 -12.55
N ILE A 206 -8.22 11.24 -11.24
CA ILE A 206 -9.49 11.31 -10.51
C ILE A 206 -9.58 12.54 -9.59
N ARG A 207 -8.45 13.07 -9.08
CA ARG A 207 -8.44 14.34 -8.36
C ARG A 207 -8.56 15.55 -9.29
N THR A 208 -8.87 16.71 -8.72
CA THR A 208 -9.05 17.99 -9.43
C THR A 208 -8.45 19.16 -8.67
N CYS A 209 -8.42 19.09 -7.33
CA CYS A 209 -7.97 20.19 -6.47
C CYS A 209 -6.45 20.48 -6.54
N CYS A 210 -5.67 19.55 -7.09
CA CYS A 210 -4.21 19.59 -7.25
C CYS A 210 -3.80 18.70 -8.44
N SER A 211 -2.60 18.90 -8.97
CA SER A 211 -2.01 18.05 -10.01
C SER A 211 -0.53 17.77 -9.74
N GLY A 212 -0.02 16.64 -10.27
CA GLY A 212 1.39 16.25 -10.22
C GLY A 212 1.99 16.26 -8.81
N ALA A 213 2.88 17.21 -8.55
CA ALA A 213 3.71 17.25 -7.35
C ALA A 213 3.17 18.16 -6.22
N SER A 214 1.97 18.72 -6.39
CA SER A 214 1.23 19.51 -5.40
C SER A 214 0.22 18.64 -4.63
N ILE A 215 -0.08 19.01 -3.38
CA ILE A 215 -1.14 18.41 -2.55
C ILE A 215 -1.87 19.48 -1.74
N CYS A 216 -3.05 19.12 -1.23
CA CYS A 216 -3.78 19.80 -0.16
C CYS A 216 -4.61 18.76 0.60
N GLN A 217 -5.30 19.17 1.67
CA GLN A 217 -6.12 18.25 2.49
C GLN A 217 -7.18 17.48 1.69
N LYS A 218 -7.82 18.12 0.68
CA LYS A 218 -8.86 17.48 -0.14
C LYS A 218 -8.38 16.23 -0.86
N CYS A 219 -7.17 16.26 -1.45
CA CYS A 219 -6.62 15.06 -2.10
C CYS A 219 -5.89 14.16 -1.10
N TRP A 220 -5.41 14.66 0.05
CA TRP A 220 -4.79 13.81 1.07
C TRP A 220 -5.71 12.68 1.55
N GLN A 221 -7.03 12.86 1.47
CA GLN A 221 -8.02 11.82 1.77
C GLN A 221 -7.91 10.56 0.87
N PHE A 222 -7.25 10.62 -0.29
CA PHE A 222 -6.87 9.40 -1.03
C PHE A 222 -5.82 8.57 -0.28
N ILE A 223 -4.85 9.20 0.40
CA ILE A 223 -3.90 8.49 1.26
C ILE A 223 -4.61 8.01 2.54
N THR A 224 -5.54 8.78 3.11
CA THR A 224 -6.37 8.34 4.24
C THR A 224 -7.17 7.08 3.90
N MET A 225 -7.90 7.08 2.78
CA MET A 225 -8.62 5.91 2.26
C MET A 225 -7.70 4.70 2.06
N ALA A 226 -6.54 4.93 1.44
CA ALA A 226 -5.57 3.89 1.16
C ALA A 226 -4.99 3.26 2.44
N ILE A 227 -4.52 4.07 3.40
CA ILE A 227 -4.06 3.60 4.72
C ILE A 227 -5.15 2.78 5.40
N LYS A 228 -6.39 3.29 5.43
CA LYS A 228 -7.53 2.64 6.10
C LYS A 228 -7.88 1.26 5.53
N VAL A 229 -7.78 1.09 4.20
CA VAL A 229 -8.04 -0.19 3.53
C VAL A 229 -6.87 -1.16 3.69
N ILE A 230 -5.64 -0.71 3.46
CA ILE A 230 -4.44 -1.57 3.46
C ILE A 230 -4.05 -1.99 4.88
N ASP A 231 -4.03 -1.09 5.86
CA ASP A 231 -3.75 -1.43 7.26
C ASP A 231 -4.78 -2.43 7.80
N LYS A 232 -6.06 -2.26 7.46
CA LYS A 232 -7.13 -3.17 7.85
C LYS A 232 -6.97 -4.56 7.23
N ALA A 233 -6.53 -4.66 5.97
CA ALA A 233 -6.24 -5.95 5.34
C ALA A 233 -5.00 -6.63 5.91
N LEU A 234 -3.91 -5.88 6.11
CA LEU A 234 -2.68 -6.39 6.72
C LEU A 234 -2.90 -6.91 8.15
N ARG A 235 -3.80 -6.30 8.92
CA ARG A 235 -4.18 -6.78 10.27
C ARG A 235 -5.18 -7.93 10.25
N ASP A 236 -6.30 -7.80 9.55
CA ASP A 236 -7.39 -8.79 9.60
C ASP A 236 -7.09 -10.05 8.79
N ASP A 237 -6.64 -9.89 7.54
CA ASP A 237 -6.52 -10.98 6.58
C ASP A 237 -5.16 -11.68 6.72
N PHE A 238 -4.10 -10.90 6.95
CA PHE A 238 -2.74 -11.40 7.05
C PHE A 238 -2.20 -11.51 8.48
N GLY A 239 -2.89 -10.97 9.50
CA GLY A 239 -2.52 -11.06 10.91
C GLY A 239 -1.25 -10.28 11.32
N PHE A 240 -0.82 -9.28 10.56
CA PHE A 240 0.40 -8.52 10.86
C PHE A 240 0.18 -7.53 12.01
N LYS A 241 1.16 -7.45 12.92
CA LYS A 241 1.11 -6.58 14.11
C LYS A 241 1.88 -5.29 13.92
N HIS A 242 3.15 -5.41 13.50
CA HIS A 242 4.18 -4.38 13.53
C HIS A 242 4.20 -3.59 12.21
N ILE A 243 3.05 -2.98 11.90
CA ILE A 243 2.87 -2.08 10.76
C ILE A 243 3.17 -0.65 11.23
N MET A 244 4.07 0.05 10.53
CA MET A 244 4.32 1.49 10.66
C MET A 244 4.07 2.15 9.31
N TRP A 245 3.22 3.18 9.29
CA TRP A 245 3.09 4.05 8.13
C TRP A 245 3.92 5.32 8.33
N VAL A 246 4.53 5.80 7.25
CA VAL A 246 5.50 6.90 7.26
C VAL A 246 5.21 7.86 6.12
N TYR A 247 5.03 9.14 6.42
CA TYR A 247 4.86 10.18 5.40
C TYR A 247 6.11 10.28 4.52
N SER A 248 5.93 10.32 3.20
CA SER A 248 7.03 10.33 2.22
C SER A 248 7.82 11.65 2.18
N GLY A 249 7.47 12.62 3.04
CA GLY A 249 8.04 13.97 3.11
C GLY A 249 7.46 14.96 2.07
N ARG A 250 6.57 14.49 1.19
CA ARG A 250 5.88 15.33 0.21
C ARG A 250 4.39 15.01 0.03
N ARG A 251 4.06 13.86 -0.57
CA ARG A 251 2.75 13.62 -1.21
C ARG A 251 2.27 12.16 -1.17
N GLY A 252 2.84 11.34 -0.30
CA GLY A 252 2.53 9.91 -0.21
C GLY A 252 2.84 9.33 1.16
N ALA A 253 2.60 8.04 1.33
CA ALA A 253 2.90 7.31 2.56
C ALA A 253 3.46 5.92 2.26
N HIS A 254 4.54 5.56 2.95
CA HIS A 254 5.16 4.24 2.88
C HIS A 254 4.66 3.39 4.05
N ALA A 255 4.25 2.15 3.82
CA ALA A 255 4.07 1.16 4.88
C ALA A 255 5.37 0.37 5.10
N TRP A 256 5.66 0.03 6.36
CA TRP A 256 6.74 -0.87 6.76
C TRP A 256 6.18 -1.91 7.73
N ILE A 257 6.17 -3.19 7.32
CA ILE A 257 5.67 -4.31 8.10
C ILE A 257 6.88 -5.10 8.61
N SER A 258 7.08 -5.02 9.93
CA SER A 258 8.30 -5.47 10.61
C SER A 258 8.15 -6.82 11.32
N ASP A 259 6.99 -7.47 11.27
CA ASP A 259 6.79 -8.84 11.77
C ASP A 259 7.85 -9.79 11.20
N LYS A 260 8.51 -10.62 12.03
CA LYS A 260 9.59 -11.52 11.59
C LYS A 260 9.22 -12.35 10.34
N ARG A 261 8.06 -13.01 10.36
CA ARG A 261 7.52 -13.79 9.22
C ARG A 261 7.22 -12.95 7.97
N ALA A 262 7.10 -11.63 8.07
CA ALA A 262 6.98 -10.71 6.94
C ALA A 262 8.36 -10.35 6.38
N ARG A 263 9.36 -10.18 7.27
CA ARG A 263 10.75 -9.91 6.87
C ARG A 263 11.33 -11.07 6.06
N GLU A 264 11.02 -12.29 6.47
CA GLU A 264 11.52 -13.56 5.92
C GLU A 264 10.74 -14.06 4.68
N MET A 265 9.80 -13.28 4.13
CA MET A 265 9.06 -13.68 2.92
C MET A 265 9.91 -13.54 1.66
N ASP A 266 9.95 -14.60 0.86
CA ASP A 266 10.47 -14.58 -0.52
C ASP A 266 9.61 -13.73 -1.47
N ASP A 267 10.16 -13.46 -2.66
CA ASP A 267 9.52 -12.70 -3.73
C ASP A 267 8.19 -13.31 -4.20
N ASN A 268 7.96 -14.62 -4.09
CA ASN A 268 6.71 -15.22 -4.51
C ASN A 268 5.58 -14.91 -3.52
N LYS A 269 5.84 -15.10 -2.22
CA LYS A 269 4.94 -14.68 -1.13
C LYS A 269 4.65 -13.18 -1.20
N ARG A 270 5.67 -12.35 -1.48
CA ARG A 270 5.51 -10.90 -1.70
C ARG A 270 4.62 -10.58 -2.90
N ARG A 271 4.84 -11.21 -4.06
CA ARG A 271 3.96 -11.09 -5.24
C ARG A 271 2.51 -11.47 -4.93
N SER A 272 2.28 -12.54 -4.16
CA SER A 272 0.92 -12.95 -3.78
C SER A 272 0.21 -11.91 -2.90
N ILE A 273 0.89 -11.32 -1.92
CA ILE A 273 0.30 -10.29 -1.05
C ILE A 273 0.07 -8.98 -1.84
N ALA A 274 1.03 -8.56 -2.65
CA ALA A 274 0.86 -7.40 -3.54
C ALA A 274 -0.34 -7.63 -4.48
N GLY A 275 -0.43 -8.79 -5.14
CA GLY A 275 -1.52 -9.14 -6.06
C GLY A 275 -2.90 -9.33 -5.40
N TYR A 276 -2.96 -9.57 -4.09
CA TYR A 276 -4.20 -9.59 -3.29
C TYR A 276 -4.75 -8.18 -3.02
N LEU A 277 -3.85 -7.20 -2.87
CA LEU A 277 -4.15 -5.79 -2.61
C LEU A 277 -4.19 -4.94 -3.90
N GLU A 278 -3.69 -5.45 -5.03
CA GLU A 278 -3.66 -4.79 -6.34
C GLU A 278 -4.98 -5.03 -7.09
N LEU A 279 -6.00 -4.21 -6.80
CA LEU A 279 -7.30 -4.25 -7.49
C LEU A 279 -7.32 -3.51 -8.83
N LEU A 280 -6.60 -2.39 -8.94
CA LEU A 280 -6.64 -1.48 -10.09
C LEU A 280 -5.57 -1.88 -11.11
N LYS A 281 -5.99 -2.50 -12.22
CA LYS A 281 -5.07 -3.02 -13.24
C LYS A 281 -5.25 -2.28 -14.56
N GLY A 282 -4.23 -1.52 -14.95
CA GLY A 282 -4.16 -0.88 -16.25
C GLY A 282 -3.75 -1.88 -17.33
N GLY A 283 -4.51 -1.96 -18.43
CA GLY A 283 -4.20 -2.85 -19.56
C GLY A 283 -5.35 -3.00 -20.55
N ASP A 284 -6.59 -2.87 -20.08
CA ASP A 284 -7.79 -3.00 -20.92
C ASP A 284 -7.92 -1.87 -21.93
N LYS A 285 -8.07 -2.24 -23.20
CA LYS A 285 -8.39 -1.34 -24.34
C LYS A 285 -9.75 -0.63 -24.22
N THR A 286 -10.51 -0.92 -23.15
CA THR A 286 -11.84 -0.36 -22.85
C THR A 286 -11.80 0.83 -21.90
N GLY A 287 -10.63 1.15 -21.32
CA GLY A 287 -10.46 2.23 -20.34
C GLY A 287 -10.88 1.88 -18.91
N LYS A 288 -11.58 0.76 -18.68
CA LYS A 288 -11.95 0.30 -17.33
C LYS A 288 -10.72 -0.19 -16.56
N LYS A 289 -10.61 0.15 -15.28
CA LYS A 289 -9.51 -0.31 -14.39
C LYS A 289 -9.95 -1.32 -13.34
N VAL A 290 -11.25 -1.59 -13.26
CA VAL A 290 -11.88 -2.52 -12.30
C VAL A 290 -12.68 -3.58 -13.05
N ASN A 291 -12.19 -4.82 -13.03
CA ASN A 291 -12.86 -5.99 -13.61
C ASN A 291 -12.96 -7.09 -12.52
N LEU A 292 -14.06 -7.09 -11.76
CA LEU A 292 -14.19 -7.93 -10.56
C LEU A 292 -15.18 -9.08 -10.74
N LYS A 293 -14.69 -10.31 -10.55
CA LYS A 293 -15.53 -11.52 -10.44
C LYS A 293 -16.57 -11.34 -9.33
N ARG A 294 -17.78 -11.85 -9.57
CA ARG A 294 -18.88 -11.87 -8.60
C ARG A 294 -19.14 -13.31 -8.09
N PRO A 295 -19.61 -13.50 -6.84
CA PRO A 295 -19.76 -12.49 -5.78
C PRO A 295 -18.40 -11.87 -5.39
N LEU A 296 -18.43 -10.67 -4.82
CA LEU A 296 -17.20 -9.95 -4.45
C LEU A 296 -16.42 -10.73 -3.38
N HIS A 297 -15.10 -10.80 -3.54
CA HIS A 297 -14.21 -11.37 -2.52
C HIS A 297 -14.32 -10.57 -1.20
N PRO A 298 -14.30 -11.20 -0.01
CA PRO A 298 -14.59 -10.52 1.27
C PRO A 298 -13.73 -9.27 1.54
N HIS A 299 -12.45 -9.28 1.17
CA HIS A 299 -11.60 -8.08 1.26
C HIS A 299 -12.16 -6.89 0.45
N ILE A 300 -12.71 -7.14 -0.74
CA ILE A 300 -13.22 -6.10 -1.64
C ILE A 300 -14.59 -5.60 -1.20
N ASP A 301 -15.48 -6.49 -0.73
CA ASP A 301 -16.75 -6.08 -0.10
C ASP A 301 -16.51 -5.25 1.18
N ARG A 302 -15.59 -5.67 2.06
CA ARG A 302 -15.16 -4.88 3.23
C ARG A 302 -14.58 -3.53 2.83
N SER A 303 -13.73 -3.50 1.80
CA SER A 303 -13.13 -2.26 1.29
C SER A 303 -14.20 -1.31 0.73
N LEU A 304 -15.12 -1.80 -0.10
CA LEU A 304 -16.26 -1.01 -0.59
C LEU A 304 -17.10 -0.44 0.57
N LYS A 305 -17.37 -1.24 1.61
CA LYS A 305 -18.10 -0.80 2.80
C LYS A 305 -17.39 0.35 3.54
N ILE A 306 -16.07 0.29 3.67
CA ILE A 306 -15.23 1.37 4.23
C ILE A 306 -15.27 2.63 3.35
N LEU A 307 -15.14 2.46 2.03
CA LEU A 307 -14.96 3.56 1.07
C LEU A 307 -16.26 4.28 0.69
N ASN A 308 -17.44 3.68 0.96
CA ASN A 308 -18.75 4.26 0.63
C ASN A 308 -18.98 5.68 1.16
N GLY A 309 -18.46 6.00 2.35
CA GLY A 309 -18.56 7.36 2.92
C GLY A 309 -17.75 8.36 2.12
N TYR A 310 -16.44 8.10 2.00
CA TYR A 310 -15.49 8.95 1.27
C TYR A 310 -15.85 9.16 -0.20
N PHE A 311 -16.53 8.20 -0.83
CA PHE A 311 -17.03 8.42 -2.18
C PHE A 311 -18.05 9.57 -2.25
N GLN A 312 -18.95 9.72 -1.25
CA GLN A 312 -19.93 10.81 -1.23
C GLN A 312 -19.28 12.16 -0.86
N THR A 313 -18.42 12.18 0.15
CA THR A 313 -17.77 13.41 0.64
C THR A 313 -16.59 13.83 -0.25
N ASP A 314 -15.62 12.95 -0.42
CA ASP A 314 -14.32 13.31 -0.96
C ASP A 314 -14.31 13.25 -2.50
N VAL A 315 -14.94 12.24 -3.10
CA VAL A 315 -15.03 12.14 -4.57
C VAL A 315 -16.14 13.01 -5.14
N LEU A 316 -17.41 12.78 -4.78
CA LEU A 316 -18.54 13.44 -5.45
C LEU A 316 -18.69 14.93 -5.11
N LEU A 317 -18.27 15.37 -3.92
CA LEU A 317 -18.40 16.76 -3.46
C LEU A 317 -17.07 17.52 -3.48
N GLU A 318 -15.99 17.00 -2.87
CA GLU A 318 -14.74 17.75 -2.72
C GLU A 318 -13.83 17.76 -3.95
N GLN A 319 -13.79 16.66 -4.73
CA GLN A 319 -13.12 16.64 -6.04
C GLN A 319 -14.06 17.02 -7.21
N ASP A 320 -15.36 16.73 -7.12
CA ASP A 320 -16.35 16.94 -8.21
C ASP A 320 -15.81 16.60 -9.63
N PRO A 321 -15.24 15.39 -9.85
CA PRO A 321 -14.47 15.11 -11.07
C PRO A 321 -15.29 15.23 -12.34
N TRP A 322 -16.57 14.84 -12.30
CA TRP A 322 -17.47 14.80 -13.44
C TRP A 322 -18.18 16.14 -13.71
N ALA A 323 -17.83 17.22 -13.00
CA ALA A 323 -18.12 18.57 -13.47
C ALA A 323 -17.46 18.85 -14.84
N SER A 324 -16.25 18.29 -15.07
CA SER A 324 -15.59 18.35 -16.39
C SER A 324 -16.27 17.42 -17.41
N PRO A 325 -16.55 17.89 -18.64
CA PRO A 325 -17.07 17.04 -19.72
C PRO A 325 -16.21 15.80 -20.01
N ASP A 326 -14.88 15.95 -20.02
CA ASP A 326 -13.98 14.84 -20.38
C ASP A 326 -14.03 13.71 -19.34
N LYS A 327 -14.06 14.07 -18.06
CA LYS A 327 -14.19 13.10 -16.95
C LYS A 327 -15.61 12.53 -16.86
N ALA A 328 -16.64 13.30 -17.24
CA ALA A 328 -18.01 12.79 -17.38
C ALA A 328 -18.14 11.79 -18.55
N ALA A 329 -17.43 12.00 -19.66
CA ALA A 329 -17.37 11.05 -20.77
C ALA A 329 -16.68 9.74 -20.37
N HIS A 330 -15.65 9.78 -19.49
CA HIS A 330 -15.08 8.57 -18.89
C HIS A 330 -16.11 7.80 -18.05
N LEU A 331 -16.86 8.47 -17.17
CA LEU A 331 -17.94 7.83 -16.39
C LEU A 331 -18.95 7.08 -17.28
N LEU A 332 -19.30 7.61 -18.46
CA LEU A 332 -20.19 6.93 -19.40
C LEU A 332 -19.55 5.68 -20.04
N GLN A 333 -18.23 5.62 -20.18
CA GLN A 333 -17.53 4.42 -20.65
C GLN A 333 -17.51 3.30 -19.59
N LEU A 334 -17.55 3.65 -18.31
CA LEU A 334 -17.63 2.68 -17.20
C LEU A 334 -19.00 2.00 -17.11
N LEU A 335 -20.09 2.65 -17.56
CA LEU A 335 -21.45 2.11 -17.52
C LEU A 335 -21.68 1.01 -18.59
N PRO A 336 -22.55 0.01 -18.32
CA PRO A 336 -22.71 -1.17 -19.18
C PRO A 336 -23.65 -0.95 -20.37
N ASP A 337 -24.73 -0.17 -20.23
CA ASP A 337 -25.79 -0.05 -21.23
C ASP A 337 -25.66 1.23 -22.07
N LYS A 338 -25.65 1.07 -23.41
CA LYS A 338 -25.44 2.20 -24.33
C LYS A 338 -26.63 3.16 -24.41
N ASN A 339 -27.86 2.67 -24.25
CA ASN A 339 -29.04 3.53 -24.26
C ASN A 339 -29.10 4.40 -22.98
N LEU A 340 -28.77 3.83 -21.82
CA LEU A 340 -28.57 4.57 -20.58
C LEU A 340 -27.51 5.66 -20.76
N THR A 341 -26.35 5.33 -21.36
CA THR A 341 -25.30 6.34 -21.57
C THR A 341 -25.72 7.46 -22.53
N ALA A 342 -26.47 7.14 -23.59
CA ALA A 342 -26.99 8.14 -24.54
C ALA A 342 -28.07 9.03 -23.91
N ALA A 343 -28.91 8.49 -23.02
CA ALA A 343 -29.90 9.25 -22.27
C ALA A 343 -29.24 10.17 -21.21
N LEU A 344 -28.21 9.69 -20.52
CA LEU A 344 -27.41 10.50 -19.60
C LEU A 344 -26.66 11.63 -20.31
N GLN A 345 -26.00 11.33 -21.44
CA GLN A 345 -25.31 12.34 -22.25
C GLN A 345 -26.27 13.49 -22.64
N ARG A 346 -27.42 13.18 -23.25
CA ARG A 346 -28.45 14.19 -23.60
C ARG A 346 -28.90 15.02 -22.38
N LYS A 347 -29.05 14.40 -21.22
CA LYS A 347 -29.44 15.07 -19.96
C LYS A 347 -28.36 16.03 -19.48
N TRP A 348 -27.09 15.67 -19.64
CA TRP A 348 -25.95 16.50 -19.25
C TRP A 348 -25.63 17.59 -20.28
N ASP A 349 -25.81 17.32 -21.58
CA ASP A 349 -25.70 18.32 -22.66
C ASP A 349 -26.74 19.44 -22.49
N SER A 350 -27.98 19.07 -22.15
CA SER A 350 -29.06 20.03 -21.88
C SER A 350 -28.92 20.76 -20.54
N THR A 351 -28.07 20.29 -19.62
CA THR A 351 -27.78 20.93 -18.34
C THR A 351 -26.30 20.81 -17.98
N PRO A 352 -25.39 21.59 -18.60
CA PRO A 352 -23.94 21.36 -18.48
C PRO A 352 -23.39 21.44 -17.05
N HIS A 353 -23.93 22.36 -16.24
CA HIS A 353 -23.45 22.70 -14.90
C HIS A 353 -23.86 21.70 -13.79
N ARG A 354 -24.18 20.44 -14.11
CA ARG A 354 -24.51 19.42 -13.10
C ARG A 354 -23.25 18.90 -12.41
N SER A 355 -23.21 18.96 -11.09
CA SER A 355 -22.11 18.40 -10.28
C SER A 355 -22.10 16.87 -10.32
N SER A 356 -21.00 16.27 -9.88
CA SER A 356 -20.79 14.82 -9.81
C SER A 356 -21.84 14.13 -8.96
N THR A 357 -22.24 14.71 -7.83
CA THR A 357 -23.37 14.23 -7.00
C THR A 357 -24.68 14.18 -7.79
N GLN A 358 -24.97 15.19 -8.61
CA GLN A 358 -26.16 15.23 -9.46
C GLN A 358 -26.07 14.21 -10.61
N LYS A 359 -24.91 14.11 -11.27
CA LYS A 359 -24.64 13.13 -12.32
C LYS A 359 -24.70 11.68 -11.79
N TRP A 360 -24.31 11.44 -10.54
CA TRP A 360 -24.39 10.12 -9.89
C TRP A 360 -25.84 9.69 -9.61
N ALA A 361 -26.67 10.63 -9.13
CA ALA A 361 -28.10 10.41 -8.92
C ALA A 361 -28.88 10.29 -10.25
N ASP A 362 -28.42 10.96 -11.31
CA ASP A 362 -29.02 10.82 -12.64
C ASP A 362 -28.98 9.39 -13.17
N ILE A 363 -27.95 8.60 -12.82
CA ILE A 363 -27.82 7.20 -13.25
C ILE A 363 -29.04 6.39 -12.79
N ASP A 364 -29.45 6.53 -11.53
CA ASP A 364 -30.58 5.78 -10.97
C ASP A 364 -31.92 6.35 -11.47
N ALA A 365 -32.02 7.68 -11.59
CA ALA A 365 -33.22 8.36 -12.07
C ALA A 365 -33.51 8.10 -13.56
N VAL A 366 -32.48 7.96 -14.41
CA VAL A 366 -32.65 7.62 -15.82
C VAL A 366 -32.88 6.11 -16.00
N ALA A 367 -32.19 5.25 -15.24
CA ALA A 367 -32.40 3.80 -15.32
C ALA A 367 -33.81 3.37 -14.87
N SER A 368 -34.36 4.00 -13.82
CA SER A 368 -35.73 3.73 -13.33
C SER A 368 -36.84 4.21 -14.27
N VAL A 369 -36.66 5.36 -14.93
CA VAL A 369 -37.62 5.86 -15.94
C VAL A 369 -37.51 5.09 -17.26
N SER A 370 -36.31 4.61 -17.61
CA SER A 370 -36.04 3.84 -18.84
C SER A 370 -36.40 2.36 -18.69
N GLY A 371 -37.59 2.04 -18.17
CA GLY A 371 -38.08 0.68 -17.87
C GLY A 371 -38.29 -0.26 -19.09
N SER A 372 -37.61 -0.01 -20.21
CA SER A 372 -37.65 -0.80 -21.45
C SER A 372 -36.25 -0.95 -22.08
N LEU A 373 -35.18 -0.93 -21.27
CA LEU A 373 -33.82 -1.27 -21.70
C LEU A 373 -33.61 -2.79 -21.61
N SER A 374 -33.70 -3.47 -22.76
CA SER A 374 -33.67 -4.94 -22.87
C SER A 374 -32.36 -5.61 -22.42
N SER A 375 -31.31 -4.83 -22.13
CA SER A 375 -29.97 -5.29 -21.75
C SER A 375 -29.56 -4.98 -20.30
N LEU A 376 -30.33 -4.19 -19.54
CA LEU A 376 -29.90 -3.68 -18.23
C LEU A 376 -30.70 -4.27 -17.07
N THR A 377 -30.10 -5.20 -16.31
CA THR A 377 -30.69 -5.64 -15.03
C THR A 377 -30.31 -4.69 -13.88
N PRO A 378 -31.15 -4.55 -12.83
CA PRO A 378 -30.81 -3.77 -11.64
C PRO A 378 -29.51 -4.23 -10.97
N GLU A 379 -29.27 -5.55 -10.94
CA GLU A 379 -28.04 -6.15 -10.43
C GLU A 379 -26.80 -5.68 -11.22
N THR A 380 -26.88 -5.66 -12.56
CA THR A 380 -25.78 -5.20 -13.43
C THR A 380 -25.47 -3.72 -13.20
N LEU A 381 -26.49 -2.91 -12.95
CA LEU A 381 -26.31 -1.49 -12.59
C LEU A 381 -25.68 -1.33 -11.20
N VAL A 382 -26.11 -2.12 -10.21
CA VAL A 382 -25.49 -2.15 -8.87
C VAL A 382 -24.02 -2.53 -8.97
N HIS A 383 -23.69 -3.59 -9.73
CA HIS A 383 -22.31 -4.02 -9.95
C HIS A 383 -21.46 -2.92 -10.61
N ALA A 384 -21.94 -2.30 -11.69
CA ALA A 384 -21.24 -1.17 -12.31
C ALA A 384 -21.02 -0.01 -11.31
N LYS A 385 -22.03 0.33 -10.49
CA LYS A 385 -21.90 1.37 -9.46
C LYS A 385 -21.02 0.95 -8.27
N GLN A 386 -20.74 -0.34 -8.04
CA GLN A 386 -19.70 -0.79 -7.11
C GLN A 386 -18.30 -0.62 -7.72
N ASP A 387 -18.14 -1.02 -8.98
CA ASP A 387 -16.84 -1.01 -9.67
C ASP A 387 -16.35 0.44 -9.91
N ILE A 388 -17.27 1.36 -10.27
CA ILE A 388 -16.97 2.81 -10.35
C ILE A 388 -16.57 3.38 -8.99
N ARG A 389 -17.21 2.97 -7.88
CA ARG A 389 -16.81 3.40 -6.54
C ARG A 389 -15.36 3.01 -6.26
N LEU A 390 -15.00 1.76 -6.56
CA LEU A 390 -13.65 1.24 -6.34
C LEU A 390 -12.61 1.93 -7.24
N GLU A 391 -12.91 2.20 -8.52
CA GLU A 391 -11.99 2.93 -9.42
C GLU A 391 -11.61 4.33 -8.92
N TYR A 392 -12.52 4.97 -8.19
CA TYR A 392 -12.37 6.33 -7.65
C TYR A 392 -11.97 6.40 -6.17
N THR A 393 -11.86 5.28 -5.43
CA THR A 393 -11.56 5.31 -3.97
C THR A 393 -10.62 4.21 -3.47
N TYR A 394 -10.45 3.11 -4.20
CA TYR A 394 -9.61 2.01 -3.75
C TYR A 394 -8.11 2.39 -3.88
N PRO A 395 -7.25 1.97 -2.92
CA PRO A 395 -5.81 2.21 -2.99
C PRO A 395 -5.17 1.90 -4.34
N ARG A 396 -4.47 2.90 -4.88
CA ARG A 396 -3.46 2.75 -5.94
C ARG A 396 -2.11 2.55 -5.22
N LEU A 397 -1.41 1.47 -5.55
CA LEU A 397 -0.16 1.06 -4.90
C LEU A 397 0.94 0.99 -5.97
N ASP A 398 2.17 1.40 -5.62
CA ASP A 398 3.33 0.90 -6.36
C ASP A 398 3.57 -0.55 -5.93
N ALA A 399 3.04 -1.46 -6.74
CA ALA A 399 3.13 -2.88 -6.48
C ALA A 399 4.56 -3.41 -6.71
N GLU A 400 5.41 -2.79 -7.54
CA GLU A 400 6.78 -3.25 -7.79
C GLU A 400 7.70 -3.01 -6.59
N VAL A 401 7.51 -1.89 -5.86
CA VAL A 401 8.12 -1.64 -4.54
C VAL A 401 7.86 -2.79 -3.56
N SER A 402 6.70 -3.43 -3.69
CA SER A 402 6.21 -4.48 -2.79
C SER A 402 6.69 -5.89 -3.15
N LYS A 403 7.03 -6.14 -4.42
CA LYS A 403 7.20 -7.50 -5.00
C LYS A 403 8.57 -8.16 -4.77
N LYS A 404 9.66 -7.39 -4.65
CA LYS A 404 11.05 -7.93 -4.57
C LYS A 404 11.75 -7.65 -3.24
N LEU A 405 12.43 -8.65 -2.68
CA LEU A 405 13.17 -8.58 -1.42
C LEU A 405 14.37 -7.60 -1.50
N ASN A 406 14.93 -7.40 -2.69
CA ASN A 406 16.06 -6.48 -2.90
C ASN A 406 15.68 -5.00 -3.08
N HIS A 407 14.39 -4.63 -2.98
CA HIS A 407 13.95 -3.26 -3.22
C HIS A 407 14.40 -2.28 -2.12
N LEU A 408 14.89 -1.11 -2.52
CA LEU A 408 15.38 -0.03 -1.65
C LEU A 408 14.30 1.03 -1.45
N LEU A 409 13.87 1.28 -0.21
CA LEU A 409 12.84 2.30 0.08
C LEU A 409 13.34 3.34 1.09
N LYS A 410 12.96 4.61 0.86
CA LYS A 410 13.42 5.79 1.62
C LYS A 410 13.19 5.62 3.13
N SER A 411 14.25 5.83 3.91
CA SER A 411 14.23 5.69 5.37
C SER A 411 13.21 6.62 6.04
N PRO A 412 12.56 6.20 7.14
CA PRO A 412 11.93 7.11 8.08
C PRO A 412 12.90 8.19 8.58
N PHE A 413 12.36 9.32 9.02
CA PHE A 413 13.06 10.49 9.56
C PHE A 413 14.08 11.20 8.67
N VAL A 414 14.28 10.80 7.41
CA VAL A 414 15.07 11.64 6.48
C VAL A 414 14.31 12.92 6.12
N ILE A 415 15.03 13.94 5.67
CA ILE A 415 14.41 15.16 5.12
C ILE A 415 14.06 14.91 3.65
N HIS A 416 12.90 15.40 3.20
CA HIS A 416 12.60 15.42 1.77
C HIS A 416 13.20 16.71 1.14
N PRO A 417 14.13 16.59 0.17
CA PRO A 417 15.00 17.71 -0.21
C PRO A 417 14.25 18.92 -0.80
N GLY A 418 13.16 18.66 -1.54
CA GLY A 418 12.34 19.71 -2.17
C GLY A 418 11.17 20.24 -1.31
N THR A 419 11.12 19.93 -0.01
CA THR A 419 10.10 20.47 0.93
C THR A 419 10.65 20.83 2.31
N GLY A 420 11.85 20.35 2.68
CA GLY A 420 12.42 20.51 4.01
C GLY A 420 11.73 19.69 5.11
N ARG A 421 10.59 19.06 4.82
CA ARG A 421 9.80 18.26 5.77
C ARG A 421 10.47 16.94 6.11
N VAL A 422 10.34 16.53 7.37
CA VAL A 422 10.82 15.23 7.86
C VAL A 422 9.84 14.11 7.47
N CYS A 423 10.35 12.96 7.05
CA CYS A 423 9.58 11.74 6.75
C CYS A 423 9.11 11.06 8.03
N VAL A 424 8.12 11.65 8.72
CA VAL A 424 7.64 11.20 10.04
C VAL A 424 6.66 10.02 9.98
N PRO A 425 6.64 9.14 11.00
CA PRO A 425 5.57 8.15 11.17
C PRO A 425 4.18 8.77 11.39
N ILE A 426 3.14 8.04 10.99
CA ILE A 426 1.73 8.41 11.09
C ILE A 426 1.07 7.58 12.21
N ASP A 427 0.30 8.21 13.11
CA ASP A 427 -0.41 7.49 14.17
C ASP A 427 -1.68 6.82 13.63
N ILE A 428 -1.68 5.50 13.55
CA ILE A 428 -2.77 4.68 12.98
C ILE A 428 -4.06 4.74 13.81
N ARG A 429 -4.02 5.33 15.02
CA ARG A 429 -5.21 5.59 15.82
C ARG A 429 -5.92 6.90 15.42
N ARG A 430 -5.23 7.80 14.72
CA ARG A 430 -5.64 9.18 14.39
C ARG A 430 -5.18 9.64 13.00
N PHE A 431 -4.97 8.70 12.06
CA PHE A 431 -4.40 8.99 10.74
C PHE A 431 -5.29 9.89 9.87
N GLU A 432 -6.60 9.91 10.14
CA GLU A 432 -7.58 10.81 9.51
C GLU A 432 -7.36 12.29 9.89
N GLU A 433 -6.66 12.54 11.00
CA GLU A 433 -6.23 13.86 11.47
C GLU A 433 -4.79 14.20 11.01
N PHE A 434 -4.14 13.36 10.20
CA PHE A 434 -2.76 13.59 9.77
C PHE A 434 -2.70 14.68 8.70
N GLU A 435 -2.12 15.83 9.05
CA GLU A 435 -2.00 16.98 8.15
C GLU A 435 -0.59 17.08 7.54
N PRO A 436 -0.38 16.66 6.28
CA PRO A 436 0.96 16.61 5.66
C PRO A 436 1.61 17.99 5.54
N GLU A 437 0.81 19.06 5.50
CA GLU A 437 1.31 20.44 5.43
C GLU A 437 1.87 20.94 6.77
N LYS A 438 1.38 20.40 7.90
CA LYS A 438 1.80 20.76 9.27
C LYS A 438 2.97 19.93 9.79
N VAL A 439 3.39 18.90 9.06
CA VAL A 439 4.62 18.13 9.37
C VAL A 439 5.82 19.07 9.41
N PRO A 440 6.64 19.04 10.48
CA PRO A 440 7.70 20.02 10.67
C PRO A 440 8.81 19.93 9.61
N THR A 441 9.32 21.09 9.23
CA THR A 441 10.52 21.25 8.40
C THR A 441 11.77 21.33 9.28
N VAL A 442 12.92 20.91 8.74
CA VAL A 442 14.20 21.01 9.45
C VAL A 442 14.55 22.46 9.85
N GLN A 443 14.13 23.46 9.07
CA GLN A 443 14.29 24.89 9.42
C GLN A 443 13.53 25.26 10.69
N GLN A 444 12.27 24.82 10.81
CA GLN A 444 11.48 25.01 12.02
C GLN A 444 12.11 24.27 13.20
N LEU A 445 12.50 23.00 13.03
CA LEU A 445 13.09 22.20 14.10
C LEU A 445 14.41 22.79 14.63
N LEU A 446 15.29 23.30 13.76
CA LEU A 446 16.52 23.97 14.21
C LEU A 446 16.19 25.28 14.94
N SER A 447 15.27 26.09 14.41
CA SER A 447 14.81 27.34 15.04
C SER A 447 14.17 27.11 16.40
N GLU A 448 13.41 26.01 16.56
CA GLU A 448 12.81 25.60 17.84
C GLU A 448 13.89 25.32 18.90
N ILE A 449 14.95 24.57 18.58
CA ILE A 449 16.04 24.33 19.56
C ILE A 449 16.79 25.62 19.88
N ASP A 450 17.09 26.44 18.87
CA ASP A 450 17.87 27.67 19.08
C ASP A 450 17.04 28.75 19.83
N SER A 451 15.71 28.61 19.88
CA SER A 451 14.79 29.39 20.71
C SER A 451 14.56 28.82 22.13
N TRP A 452 15.07 27.63 22.44
CA TRP A 452 14.74 26.90 23.66
C TRP A 452 15.37 27.52 24.92
N GLN A 453 14.53 27.96 25.87
CA GLN A 453 14.93 28.60 27.12
C GLN A 453 14.99 27.65 28.34
N GLY A 454 14.74 26.35 28.15
CA GLY A 454 14.65 25.38 29.25
C GLY A 454 16.02 24.89 29.73
N ASN A 455 16.35 25.20 30.98
CA ASN A 455 17.69 25.03 31.58
C ASN A 455 18.01 23.58 32.02
N ASP A 456 17.75 22.58 31.18
CA ASP A 456 18.07 21.16 31.43
C ASP A 456 18.83 20.51 30.27
N ASP A 457 20.16 20.45 30.41
CA ASP A 457 21.09 19.85 29.45
C ASP A 457 20.93 18.32 29.27
N LYS A 458 20.16 17.65 30.13
CA LYS A 458 19.94 16.19 30.05
C LYS A 458 18.88 15.82 29.00
N ILE A 459 18.12 16.79 28.52
CA ILE A 459 17.08 16.62 27.50
C ILE A 459 17.73 16.62 26.11
N GLN A 460 17.50 15.57 25.32
CA GLN A 460 18.01 15.47 23.95
C GLN A 460 17.31 16.50 23.05
N ASP A 461 18.02 17.10 22.09
CA ASP A 461 17.49 18.23 21.30
C ASP A 461 16.17 17.93 20.59
N TRP A 462 15.97 16.70 20.08
CA TRP A 462 14.70 16.30 19.46
C TRP A 462 13.50 16.31 20.43
N GLN A 463 13.72 16.21 21.75
CA GLN A 463 12.67 16.31 22.77
C GLN A 463 12.25 17.76 23.06
N LYS A 464 13.04 18.74 22.59
CA LYS A 464 12.79 20.19 22.71
C LYS A 464 11.95 20.74 21.54
N THR A 465 11.62 19.89 20.57
CA THR A 465 11.06 20.27 19.26
C THR A 465 9.74 19.55 18.95
N SER A 466 9.02 20.05 17.95
CA SER A 466 7.83 19.45 17.34
C SER A 466 8.08 18.07 16.68
N LEU A 467 9.34 17.63 16.57
CA LEU A 467 9.69 16.27 16.16
C LEU A 467 9.40 15.22 17.27
N LYS A 468 9.36 15.64 18.54
CA LYS A 468 9.16 14.77 19.72
C LYS A 468 8.05 13.71 19.56
N PRO A 469 6.77 14.06 19.32
CA PRO A 469 5.68 13.07 19.30
C PRO A 469 5.90 11.97 18.25
N TYR A 470 6.52 12.30 17.11
CA TYR A 470 6.82 11.33 16.05
C TYR A 470 7.93 10.35 16.45
N ILE A 471 8.95 10.80 17.18
CA ILE A 471 10.00 9.93 17.73
C ILE A 471 9.46 9.09 18.90
N GLU A 472 8.55 9.61 19.71
CA GLU A 472 7.91 8.82 20.77
C GLU A 472 7.01 7.71 20.20
N LEU A 473 6.23 8.01 19.15
CA LEU A 473 5.47 7.02 18.39
C LEU A 473 6.38 5.93 17.79
N PHE A 474 7.53 6.33 17.22
CA PHE A 474 8.51 5.38 16.67
C PHE A 474 9.16 4.51 17.75
N ARG A 475 9.63 5.12 18.85
CA ARG A 475 10.17 4.44 20.04
C ARG A 475 9.21 3.35 20.51
N ASP A 476 7.92 3.65 20.60
CA ASP A 476 6.94 2.72 21.15
C ASP A 476 6.61 1.58 20.17
N HIS A 477 6.62 1.84 18.86
CA HIS A 477 6.59 0.80 17.82
C HIS A 477 7.82 -0.13 17.88
N VAL A 478 9.03 0.43 18.02
CA VAL A 478 10.29 -0.34 18.11
C VAL A 478 10.37 -1.16 19.41
N ASN A 479 9.89 -0.60 20.53
CA ASN A 479 9.74 -1.33 21.80
C ASN A 479 8.78 -2.52 21.66
N ALA A 480 7.70 -2.40 20.87
CA ALA A 480 6.78 -3.49 20.61
C ALA A 480 7.43 -4.62 19.78
N ILE A 481 8.20 -4.29 18.74
CA ILE A 481 8.97 -5.27 17.96
C ILE A 481 9.95 -6.02 18.88
N MET A 482 10.83 -5.29 19.58
CA MET A 482 11.81 -5.88 20.50
C MET A 482 11.17 -6.68 21.64
N LYS A 483 9.87 -6.51 21.94
CA LYS A 483 9.14 -7.34 22.92
C LYS A 483 8.72 -8.67 22.29
N ASP A 484 8.08 -8.65 21.13
CA ASP A 484 7.57 -9.86 20.48
C ASP A 484 8.70 -10.75 19.92
N GLU A 485 9.83 -10.17 19.52
CA GLU A 485 11.06 -10.91 19.14
C GLU A 485 11.63 -11.72 20.31
N ARG A 486 11.90 -11.09 21.46
CA ARG A 486 12.37 -11.80 22.67
C ARG A 486 11.37 -12.86 23.15
N ALA A 487 10.07 -12.64 22.93
CA ALA A 487 9.05 -13.65 23.21
C ALA A 487 9.08 -14.82 22.21
N ALA A 488 9.48 -14.58 20.94
CA ALA A 488 9.69 -15.63 19.95
C ALA A 488 10.99 -16.43 20.21
N GLU A 489 12.09 -15.75 20.55
CA GLU A 489 13.34 -16.39 20.99
C GLU A 489 13.11 -17.31 22.20
N LYS A 490 12.34 -16.85 23.20
CA LYS A 490 12.00 -17.66 24.38
C LYS A 490 11.21 -18.91 23.99
N ARG A 491 10.12 -18.77 23.22
CA ARG A 491 9.32 -19.91 22.76
C ARG A 491 10.15 -20.92 21.97
N GLY A 492 11.02 -20.45 21.08
CA GLY A 492 11.91 -21.32 20.30
C GLY A 492 12.84 -22.18 21.16
N ARG A 493 13.31 -21.68 22.31
CA ARG A 493 14.11 -22.45 23.28
C ARG A 493 13.28 -23.41 24.13
N GLU A 494 12.06 -23.02 24.46
CA GLU A 494 11.09 -23.88 25.17
C GLU A 494 10.62 -25.04 24.26
N GLU A 495 10.52 -24.80 22.95
CA GLU A 495 10.18 -25.79 21.91
C GLU A 495 11.37 -26.66 21.48
N SER A 496 12.61 -26.14 21.50
CA SER A 496 13.82 -26.91 21.15
C SER A 496 14.33 -27.83 22.27
N GLY A 497 13.78 -27.72 23.49
CA GLY A 497 14.19 -28.51 24.64
C GLY A 497 15.47 -28.01 25.34
N GLU A 498 15.97 -26.81 25.02
CA GLU A 498 17.12 -26.17 25.70
C GLU A 498 16.73 -25.59 27.09
N GLY A 499 15.91 -26.34 27.82
CA GLY A 499 15.23 -25.95 29.06
C GLY A 499 16.04 -26.14 30.34
N VAL A 500 17.23 -25.54 30.42
CA VAL A 500 18.01 -25.27 31.65
C VAL A 500 18.04 -26.41 32.69
N ASP A 501 19.02 -27.32 32.56
CA ASP A 501 19.55 -28.04 33.74
C ASP A 501 20.11 -27.03 34.75
N PHE A 502 19.84 -27.27 36.04
CA PHE A 502 20.18 -26.40 37.18
C PHE A 502 20.96 -27.15 38.28
#